data_AF-A0A2X3F2G8-F1
#
_entry.id   AF-A0A2X3F2G8-F1
#
_cell.length_a   1.000
_cell.length_b   1.000
_cell.length_c   1.000
_cell.angle_alpha   90.00
_cell.angle_beta   90.00
_cell.angle_gamma   90.00
#
_symmetry.space_group_name_H-M   'P 1'
#
loop_
_entity.id
_entity.type
_entity.pdbx_description
1 polymer ?
#
loop_
_entity_poly.entity_id
_entity_poly.type
_entity_poly.pdbx_seq_one_letter_code
_entity_poly.pdbx_strand_id
1 'polypeptide(L)'
;MGPYIERTKEAVNKIYDKIKQEHLDGQVKFGLVSYRSNTKAVPGLEYNTRIFADPNQVKDGADFLQKVADLKEAKVSSSLYDEDAYSGVLSAIDDIDWSPFGARYMVLITDAGAIEGSNKLSGTGLDASQLRLEAGNRGIAIYTLHLKTASGKANHTKAESQYRDLSNFDSTQSNLYQAVNAGDIKMFGQQVDALASAITEQVKAAYMGDAAIGSAL
;
A
#
# COMPACT_ATOMS: atom_id res chain seq x y z
N MET A 1 3.09 12.72 7.12
CA MET A 1 3.14 11.80 5.95
C MET A 1 3.55 12.47 4.63
N GLY A 2 3.48 13.80 4.49
CA GLY A 2 3.72 14.53 3.24
C GLY A 2 4.98 14.14 2.44
N PRO A 3 6.18 14.14 3.03
CA PRO A 3 7.40 13.77 2.29
C PRO A 3 7.37 12.35 1.70
N TYR A 4 6.76 11.38 2.40
CA TYR A 4 6.63 10.00 1.92
C TYR A 4 5.62 9.88 0.79
N ILE A 5 4.56 10.68 0.82
CA ILE A 5 3.57 10.76 -0.29
C ILE A 5 4.28 11.23 -1.56
N GLU A 6 5.04 12.33 -1.49
CA GLU A 6 5.76 12.86 -2.66
C GLU A 6 6.80 11.86 -3.16
N ARG A 7 7.56 11.24 -2.26
CA ARG A 7 8.54 10.22 -2.65
C ARG A 7 7.90 8.95 -3.27
N THR A 8 6.66 8.62 -2.88
CA THR A 8 5.89 7.54 -3.51
C THR A 8 5.45 7.91 -4.91
N LYS A 9 4.93 9.13 -5.12
CA LYS A 9 4.56 9.66 -6.45
C LYS A 9 5.77 9.64 -7.40
N GLU A 10 6.92 10.10 -6.91
CA GLU A 10 8.18 10.07 -7.68
C GLU A 10 8.59 8.64 -8.06
N ALA A 11 8.48 7.68 -7.13
CA ALA A 11 8.85 6.31 -7.41
C ALA A 11 7.95 5.66 -8.48
N VAL A 12 6.63 5.86 -8.37
CA VAL A 12 5.68 5.35 -9.38
C VAL A 12 6.01 5.92 -10.76
N ASN A 13 6.30 7.22 -10.85
CA ASN A 13 6.71 7.83 -12.12
C ASN A 13 8.00 7.21 -12.68
N LYS A 14 9.01 6.99 -11.84
CA LYS A 14 10.25 6.30 -12.27
C LYS A 14 10.01 4.88 -12.77
N ILE A 15 9.05 4.15 -12.16
CA ILE A 15 8.69 2.82 -12.64
C ILE A 15 8.06 2.89 -14.03
N TYR A 16 7.12 3.82 -14.24
CA TYR A 16 6.55 4.05 -15.57
C TYR A 16 7.63 4.35 -16.61
N ASP A 17 8.59 5.21 -16.29
CA ASP A 17 9.71 5.51 -17.19
C ASP A 17 10.54 4.26 -17.53
N LYS A 18 10.84 3.42 -16.53
CA LYS A 18 11.60 2.18 -16.73
C LYS A 18 10.85 1.15 -17.57
N ILE A 19 9.56 0.96 -17.31
CA ILE A 19 8.68 0.04 -18.06
C ILE A 19 8.59 0.45 -19.52
N LYS A 20 8.48 1.75 -19.78
CA LYS A 20 8.47 2.32 -21.12
C LYS A 20 9.78 2.08 -21.87
N GLN A 21 10.92 2.23 -21.20
CA GLN A 21 12.24 1.92 -21.78
C GLN A 21 12.40 0.44 -22.15
N GLU A 22 11.76 -0.45 -21.39
CA GLU A 22 11.76 -1.91 -21.63
C GLU A 22 10.68 -2.36 -22.63
N HIS A 23 9.91 -1.43 -23.23
CA HIS A 23 8.79 -1.72 -24.13
C HIS A 23 7.70 -2.62 -23.52
N LEU A 24 7.52 -2.52 -22.19
CA LEU A 24 6.49 -3.23 -21.44
C LEU A 24 5.28 -2.33 -21.16
N ASP A 25 5.06 -1.31 -21.99
CA ASP A 25 3.96 -0.37 -21.85
C ASP A 25 2.61 -1.10 -21.78
N GLY A 26 1.78 -0.71 -20.80
CA GLY A 26 0.47 -1.32 -20.58
C GLY A 26 0.48 -2.65 -19.81
N GLN A 27 1.64 -3.26 -19.55
CA GLN A 27 1.75 -4.50 -18.77
C GLN A 27 1.64 -4.25 -17.25
N VAL A 28 1.84 -3.01 -16.81
CA VAL A 28 1.73 -2.63 -15.40
C VAL A 28 0.79 -1.46 -15.26
N LYS A 29 -0.08 -1.54 -14.25
CA LYS A 29 -1.02 -0.50 -13.87
C LYS A 29 -0.80 -0.13 -12.41
N PHE A 30 -0.85 1.17 -12.12
CA PHE A 30 -0.69 1.68 -10.77
C PHE A 30 -2.00 2.27 -10.27
N GLY A 31 -2.38 1.86 -9.06
CA GLY A 31 -3.46 2.44 -8.28
C GLY A 31 -2.93 3.20 -7.08
N LEU A 32 -3.77 4.04 -6.49
CA LEU A 32 -3.50 4.66 -5.20
C LEU A 32 -4.80 4.80 -4.41
N VAL A 33 -4.80 4.17 -3.24
CA VAL A 33 -5.81 4.34 -2.20
C VAL A 33 -5.16 5.05 -1.02
N SER A 34 -5.81 6.11 -0.53
CA SER A 34 -5.43 6.78 0.71
C SER A 34 -6.43 6.42 1.78
N TYR A 35 -5.94 6.23 3.00
CA TYR A 35 -6.75 6.15 4.18
C TYR A 35 -6.35 7.24 5.18
N ARG A 36 -7.22 7.49 6.16
CA ARG A 36 -6.97 8.31 7.33
C ARG A 36 -7.49 7.54 8.55
N SER A 37 -8.27 8.19 9.41
CA SER A 37 -8.91 7.55 10.55
C SER A 37 -10.40 7.87 10.55
N ASN A 38 -11.09 7.48 11.60
CA ASN A 38 -12.54 7.55 11.71
C ASN A 38 -13.06 9.00 11.65
N THR A 39 -13.75 9.34 10.56
CA THR A 39 -14.31 10.69 10.33
C THR A 39 -15.53 11.01 11.18
N LYS A 40 -16.21 10.00 11.75
CA LYS A 40 -17.30 10.24 12.72
C LYS A 40 -16.73 10.77 14.04
N ALA A 41 -15.56 10.26 14.45
CA ALA A 41 -14.86 10.76 15.63
C ALA A 41 -14.17 12.11 15.37
N VAL A 42 -13.57 12.29 14.19
CA VAL A 42 -12.91 13.55 13.81
C VAL A 42 -13.33 13.96 12.38
N PRO A 43 -14.40 14.76 12.22
CA PRO A 43 -14.89 15.18 10.90
C PRO A 43 -13.88 15.95 10.05
N GLY A 44 -12.93 16.64 10.68
CA GLY A 44 -11.84 17.35 9.98
C GLY A 44 -10.86 16.45 9.22
N LEU A 45 -10.96 15.12 9.38
CA LEU A 45 -10.25 14.14 8.56
C LEU A 45 -10.84 13.99 7.15
N GLU A 46 -12.01 14.57 6.85
CA GLU A 46 -12.66 14.64 5.52
C GLU A 46 -13.09 13.29 4.91
N TYR A 47 -12.25 12.25 4.89
CA TYR A 47 -12.54 10.90 4.40
C TYR A 47 -11.85 9.85 5.26
N ASN A 48 -12.46 8.66 5.36
CA ASN A 48 -11.78 7.50 5.97
C ASN A 48 -10.90 6.81 4.93
N THR A 49 -11.47 6.48 3.78
CA THR A 49 -10.76 5.91 2.63
C THR A 49 -11.12 6.69 1.37
N ARG A 50 -10.19 6.74 0.41
CA ARG A 50 -10.41 7.34 -0.91
C ARG A 50 -9.50 6.72 -1.95
N ILE A 51 -10.10 6.23 -3.03
CA ILE A 51 -9.38 5.81 -4.24
C ILE A 51 -9.07 7.09 -5.03
N PHE A 52 -7.79 7.45 -5.11
CA PHE A 52 -7.33 8.58 -5.93
C PHE A 52 -7.06 8.14 -7.36
N ALA A 53 -6.50 6.94 -7.53
CA ALA A 53 -6.24 6.35 -8.83
C ALA A 53 -6.67 4.88 -8.84
N ASP A 54 -7.62 4.53 -9.70
CA ASP A 54 -8.02 3.15 -9.98
C ASP A 54 -7.11 2.62 -11.12
N PRO A 55 -6.33 1.54 -10.91
CA PRO A 55 -5.42 1.00 -11.92
C PRO A 55 -6.13 0.59 -13.22
N ASN A 56 -7.44 0.28 -13.16
CA ASN A 56 -8.25 -0.05 -14.34
C ASN A 56 -8.54 1.16 -15.23
N GLN A 57 -8.44 2.37 -14.67
CA GLN A 57 -8.77 3.64 -15.35
C GLN A 57 -7.55 4.49 -15.65
N VAL A 58 -6.40 4.15 -15.06
CA VAL A 58 -5.13 4.84 -15.29
C VAL A 58 -4.55 4.45 -16.65
N LYS A 59 -4.31 5.46 -17.48
CA LYS A 59 -3.77 5.27 -18.83
C LYS A 59 -2.25 5.06 -18.80
N ASP A 60 -1.55 5.99 -18.17
CA ASP A 60 -0.09 6.06 -18.11
C ASP A 60 0.37 6.80 -16.83
N GLY A 61 1.68 7.02 -16.71
CA GLY A 61 2.26 7.73 -15.57
C GLY A 61 1.83 9.19 -15.44
N ALA A 62 1.59 9.89 -16.55
CA ALA A 62 1.14 11.27 -16.51
C ALA A 62 -0.31 11.37 -15.99
N ASP A 63 -1.20 10.50 -16.48
CA ASP A 63 -2.57 10.38 -15.99
C ASP A 63 -2.62 9.97 -14.52
N PHE A 64 -1.75 9.03 -14.09
CA PHE A 64 -1.62 8.68 -12.68
C PHE A 64 -1.26 9.89 -11.82
N LEU A 65 -0.19 10.62 -12.19
CA LEU A 65 0.26 11.80 -11.44
C LEU A 65 -0.82 12.88 -11.36
N GLN A 66 -1.57 13.09 -12.45
CA GLN A 66 -2.70 14.02 -12.47
C GLN A 66 -3.80 13.60 -11.48
N LYS A 67 -4.15 12.31 -11.44
CA LYS A 67 -5.19 11.78 -10.52
C LYS A 67 -4.80 11.88 -9.05
N VAL A 68 -3.51 11.75 -8.73
CA VAL A 68 -3.00 11.82 -7.35
C VAL A 68 -2.48 13.19 -6.95
N ALA A 69 -2.58 14.20 -7.82
CA ALA A 69 -2.03 15.54 -7.57
C ALA A 69 -2.62 16.20 -6.30
N ASP A 70 -3.91 15.97 -6.04
CA ASP A 70 -4.61 16.52 -4.88
C ASP A 70 -4.37 15.75 -3.58
N LEU A 71 -3.67 14.60 -3.63
CA LEU A 71 -3.34 13.83 -2.44
C LEU A 71 -2.36 14.61 -1.57
N LYS A 72 -2.80 14.90 -0.34
CA LYS A 72 -2.04 15.60 0.70
C LYS A 72 -2.31 14.94 2.04
N GLU A 73 -1.37 15.11 2.98
CA GLU A 73 -1.55 14.66 4.36
C GLU A 73 -2.76 15.34 5.02
N ALA A 74 -3.32 14.68 6.04
CA ALA A 74 -4.40 15.26 6.83
C ALA A 74 -3.90 16.51 7.57
N LYS A 75 -4.75 17.53 7.69
CA LYS A 75 -4.43 18.79 8.39
C LYS A 75 -4.72 18.74 9.89
N VAL A 76 -5.37 17.68 10.35
CA VAL A 76 -5.78 17.48 11.75
C VAL A 76 -5.36 16.08 12.19
N SER A 77 -5.09 15.95 13.49
CA SER A 77 -4.81 14.65 14.10
C SER A 77 -6.09 13.84 14.29
N SER A 78 -5.97 12.52 14.22
CA SER A 78 -7.00 11.55 14.58
C SER A 78 -7.26 11.50 16.09
N SER A 79 -8.35 10.84 16.49
CA SER A 79 -8.69 10.63 17.92
C SER A 79 -7.82 9.58 18.62
N LEU A 80 -7.16 8.72 17.83
CA LEU A 80 -6.22 7.70 18.29
C LEU A 80 -4.89 7.89 17.56
N TYR A 81 -3.79 7.44 18.17
CA TYR A 81 -2.52 7.33 17.45
C TYR A 81 -2.60 6.28 16.34
N ASP A 82 -3.30 5.16 16.61
CA ASP A 82 -3.61 4.18 15.58
C ASP A 82 -4.55 4.78 14.51
N GLU A 83 -4.23 4.50 13.26
CA GLU A 83 -5.02 4.92 12.10
C GLU A 83 -5.85 3.76 11.53
N ASP A 84 -6.77 4.05 10.64
CA ASP A 84 -7.68 3.05 10.06
C ASP A 84 -7.08 2.43 8.78
N ALA A 85 -5.82 1.99 8.88
CA ALA A 85 -5.08 1.38 7.77
C ALA A 85 -5.80 0.15 7.18
N TYR A 86 -6.47 -0.61 8.04
CA TYR A 86 -7.29 -1.76 7.66
C TYR A 86 -8.46 -1.40 6.76
N SER A 87 -9.10 -0.23 6.96
CA SER A 87 -10.11 0.26 6.02
C SER A 87 -9.49 0.58 4.65
N GLY A 88 -8.30 1.18 4.63
CA GLY A 88 -7.56 1.43 3.38
C GLY A 88 -7.24 0.15 2.61
N VAL A 89 -6.76 -0.87 3.33
CA VAL A 89 -6.46 -2.20 2.76
C VAL A 89 -7.73 -2.86 2.24
N LEU A 90 -8.81 -2.90 3.03
CA LEU A 90 -10.07 -3.52 2.61
C LEU A 90 -10.66 -2.81 1.39
N SER A 91 -10.66 -1.47 1.36
CA SER A 91 -11.11 -0.72 0.18
C SER A 91 -10.29 -1.06 -1.07
N ALA A 92 -8.98 -1.22 -0.94
CA ALA A 92 -8.16 -1.67 -2.05
C ALA A 92 -8.45 -3.12 -2.48
N ILE A 93 -8.81 -4.02 -1.55
CA ILE A 93 -9.19 -5.41 -1.86
C ILE A 93 -10.55 -5.48 -2.57
N ASP A 94 -11.55 -4.74 -2.07
CA ASP A 94 -12.95 -4.87 -2.47
C ASP A 94 -13.34 -3.94 -3.62
N ASP A 95 -12.86 -2.71 -3.62
CA ASP A 95 -13.34 -1.67 -4.55
C ASP A 95 -12.53 -1.60 -5.85
N ILE A 96 -11.36 -2.24 -5.91
CA ILE A 96 -10.56 -2.38 -7.13
C ILE A 96 -10.87 -3.71 -7.79
N ASP A 97 -11.22 -3.69 -9.07
CA ASP A 97 -11.30 -4.93 -9.86
C ASP A 97 -9.89 -5.44 -10.14
N TRP A 98 -9.52 -6.53 -9.47
CA TRP A 98 -8.22 -7.19 -9.62
C TRP A 98 -8.21 -8.25 -10.72
N SER A 99 -9.38 -8.64 -11.24
CA SER A 99 -9.51 -9.74 -12.20
C SER A 99 -8.65 -9.59 -13.46
N PRO A 100 -8.45 -8.39 -14.04
CA PRO A 100 -7.62 -8.23 -15.23
C PRO A 100 -6.12 -8.37 -14.99
N PHE A 101 -5.66 -8.37 -13.73
CA PHE A 101 -4.24 -8.37 -13.38
C PHE A 101 -3.74 -9.77 -13.04
N GLY A 102 -2.72 -10.22 -13.78
CA GLY A 102 -2.08 -11.53 -13.57
C GLY A 102 -1.17 -11.58 -12.34
N ALA A 103 -0.50 -10.47 -12.01
CA ALA A 103 0.31 -10.32 -10.80
C ALA A 103 -0.24 -9.16 -9.95
N ARG A 104 -0.51 -9.42 -8.66
CA ARG A 104 -1.27 -8.50 -7.80
C ARG A 104 -0.48 -8.16 -6.55
N TYR A 105 -0.08 -6.91 -6.44
CA TYR A 105 0.70 -6.40 -5.32
C TYR A 105 0.01 -5.20 -4.69
N MET A 106 0.00 -5.17 -3.37
CA MET A 106 -0.42 -4.02 -2.57
C MET A 106 0.75 -3.56 -1.71
N VAL A 107 1.04 -2.26 -1.69
CA VAL A 107 2.09 -1.68 -0.84
C VAL A 107 1.44 -0.75 0.16
N LEU A 108 1.34 -1.19 1.41
CA LEU A 108 0.90 -0.39 2.54
C LEU A 108 2.07 0.45 3.07
N ILE A 109 1.90 1.75 3.20
CA ILE A 109 2.89 2.67 3.76
C ILE A 109 2.25 3.39 4.95
N THR A 110 2.83 3.26 6.15
CA THR A 110 2.24 3.76 7.39
C THR A 110 3.27 4.08 8.45
N ASP A 111 3.04 5.10 9.27
CA ASP A 111 3.85 5.46 10.46
C ASP A 111 3.16 5.19 11.81
N ALA A 112 2.02 4.52 11.76
CA ALA A 112 1.22 4.16 12.91
C ALA A 112 0.66 2.74 12.80
N GLY A 113 0.28 2.17 13.94
CA GLY A 113 -0.46 0.92 14.03
C GLY A 113 -1.89 1.06 13.50
N ALA A 114 -2.53 -0.08 13.29
CA ALA A 114 -3.89 -0.14 12.82
C ALA A 114 -4.87 -0.18 13.99
N ILE A 115 -6.05 0.40 13.79
CA ILE A 115 -7.19 0.22 14.70
C ILE A 115 -7.67 -1.24 14.61
N GLU A 116 -7.58 -1.97 15.73
CA GLU A 116 -8.05 -3.36 15.85
C GLU A 116 -9.54 -3.48 15.51
N GLY A 117 -9.97 -4.59 14.93
CA GLY A 117 -11.34 -4.84 14.51
C GLY A 117 -12.36 -4.75 15.65
N SER A 118 -11.98 -5.13 16.87
CA SER A 118 -12.83 -5.01 18.06
C SER A 118 -13.04 -3.58 18.56
N ASN A 119 -12.30 -2.60 18.04
CA ASN A 119 -12.42 -1.20 18.45
C ASN A 119 -13.65 -0.56 17.80
N LYS A 120 -14.44 0.17 18.58
CA LYS A 120 -15.63 0.92 18.11
C LYS A 120 -15.34 1.94 16.98
N LEU A 121 -14.09 2.35 16.82
CA LEU A 121 -13.65 3.27 15.78
C LEU A 121 -13.14 2.56 14.51
N SER A 122 -13.05 1.23 14.52
CA SER A 122 -12.67 0.43 13.34
C SER A 122 -13.70 0.64 12.23
N GLY A 123 -13.24 0.94 11.02
CA GLY A 123 -14.11 1.03 9.84
C GLY A 123 -14.49 -0.32 9.25
N THR A 124 -13.68 -1.37 9.49
CA THR A 124 -13.88 -2.71 8.91
C THR A 124 -14.45 -3.72 9.90
N GLY A 125 -14.10 -3.60 11.19
CA GLY A 125 -14.33 -4.65 12.17
C GLY A 125 -13.43 -5.88 11.99
N LEU A 126 -12.41 -5.80 11.13
CA LEU A 126 -11.49 -6.89 10.78
C LEU A 126 -10.08 -6.64 11.33
N ASP A 127 -9.40 -7.73 11.69
CA ASP A 127 -7.98 -7.73 12.09
C ASP A 127 -7.05 -8.11 10.93
N ALA A 128 -5.73 -7.98 11.13
CA ALA A 128 -4.70 -8.30 10.14
C ALA A 128 -4.86 -9.68 9.49
N SER A 129 -5.07 -10.72 10.30
CA SER A 129 -5.22 -12.09 9.80
C SER A 129 -6.42 -12.27 8.87
N GLN A 130 -7.55 -11.61 9.16
CA GLN A 130 -8.75 -11.67 8.32
C GLN A 130 -8.50 -10.95 6.98
N LEU A 131 -7.89 -9.76 7.01
CA LEU A 131 -7.53 -9.03 5.79
C LEU A 131 -6.49 -9.77 4.96
N ARG A 132 -5.52 -10.43 5.59
CA ARG A 132 -4.57 -11.31 4.89
C ARG A 132 -5.31 -12.41 4.14
N LEU A 133 -6.29 -13.07 4.78
CA LEU A 133 -7.06 -14.13 4.13
C LEU A 133 -7.88 -13.59 2.95
N GLU A 134 -8.54 -12.44 3.10
CA GLU A 134 -9.28 -11.79 2.01
C GLU A 134 -8.37 -11.44 0.82
N ALA A 135 -7.20 -10.88 1.09
CA ALA A 135 -6.20 -10.58 0.06
C ALA A 135 -5.67 -11.86 -0.61
N GLY A 136 -5.33 -12.88 0.19
CA GLY A 136 -4.83 -14.16 -0.26
C GLY A 136 -5.81 -14.92 -1.15
N ASN A 137 -7.10 -14.91 -0.81
CA ASN A 137 -8.18 -15.48 -1.63
C ASN A 137 -8.26 -14.82 -3.02
N ARG A 138 -7.80 -13.57 -3.14
CA ARG A 138 -7.72 -12.83 -4.40
C ARG A 138 -6.31 -12.84 -5.02
N GLY A 139 -5.37 -13.61 -4.47
CA GLY A 139 -3.99 -13.68 -4.94
C GLY A 139 -3.21 -12.38 -4.78
N ILE A 140 -3.61 -11.48 -3.87
CA ILE A 140 -2.96 -10.19 -3.63
C ILE A 140 -1.87 -10.37 -2.57
N ALA A 141 -0.62 -10.05 -2.93
CA ALA A 141 0.49 -9.99 -1.98
C ALA A 141 0.56 -8.60 -1.34
N ILE A 142 0.46 -8.52 0.00
CA ILE A 142 0.55 -7.26 0.75
C ILE A 142 1.97 -7.08 1.28
N TYR A 143 2.63 -6.02 0.81
CA TYR A 143 3.89 -5.50 1.36
C TYR A 143 3.57 -4.37 2.33
N THR A 144 4.23 -4.33 3.48
CA THR A 144 4.11 -3.19 4.40
C THR A 144 5.45 -2.50 4.60
N LEU A 145 5.49 -1.20 4.31
CA LEU A 145 6.56 -0.28 4.66
C LEU A 145 6.14 0.50 5.92
N HIS A 146 6.62 0.04 7.08
CA HIS A 146 6.31 0.64 8.37
C HIS A 146 7.39 1.66 8.75
N LEU A 147 7.01 2.93 8.77
CA LEU A 147 7.85 4.07 9.09
C LEU A 147 7.96 4.20 10.62
N LYS A 148 9.11 3.82 11.18
CA LYS A 148 9.38 3.90 12.62
C LYS A 148 9.74 5.32 13.05
N THR A 149 8.82 6.26 12.91
CA THR A 149 8.99 7.67 13.26
C THR A 149 9.16 7.86 14.76
N ALA A 150 9.78 8.96 15.20
CA ALA A 150 10.01 9.19 16.63
C ALA A 150 8.69 9.29 17.44
N SER A 151 7.64 9.85 16.85
CA SER A 151 6.31 9.97 17.47
C SER A 151 5.65 8.62 17.76
N GLY A 152 5.95 7.60 16.97
CA GLY A 152 5.36 6.26 17.07
C GLY A 152 6.07 5.32 18.03
N LYS A 153 7.09 5.77 18.77
CA LYS A 153 7.95 4.89 19.56
C LYS A 153 7.20 3.93 20.50
N ALA A 154 6.14 4.41 21.16
CA ALA A 154 5.32 3.58 22.06
C ALA A 154 4.40 2.59 21.31
N ASN A 155 4.15 2.85 20.03
CA ASN A 155 3.23 2.10 19.17
C ASN A 155 3.96 1.06 18.29
N HIS A 156 5.24 1.27 17.98
CA HIS A 156 6.00 0.46 17.01
C HIS A 156 5.92 -1.05 17.23
N THR A 157 5.97 -1.53 18.48
CA THR A 157 5.93 -2.98 18.75
C THR A 157 4.57 -3.58 18.37
N LYS A 158 3.48 -2.89 18.72
CA LYS A 158 2.12 -3.30 18.35
C LYS A 158 1.97 -3.27 16.83
N ALA A 159 2.30 -2.13 16.21
CA ALA A 159 2.21 -1.92 14.77
C ALA A 159 3.03 -2.97 13.98
N GLU A 160 4.26 -3.26 14.42
CA GLU A 160 5.08 -4.29 13.80
C GLU A 160 4.42 -5.67 13.86
N SER A 161 3.83 -6.06 14.99
CA SER A 161 3.11 -7.33 15.10
C SER A 161 1.94 -7.41 14.12
N GLN A 162 1.12 -6.35 14.09
CA GLN A 162 -0.03 -6.23 13.19
C GLN A 162 0.39 -6.35 11.72
N TYR A 163 1.43 -5.63 11.31
CA TYR A 163 1.83 -5.56 9.92
C TYR A 163 2.66 -6.75 9.46
N ARG A 164 3.37 -7.43 10.37
CA ARG A 164 3.96 -8.74 10.06
C ARG A 164 2.88 -9.78 9.82
N ASP A 165 1.80 -9.79 10.62
CA ASP A 165 0.68 -10.70 10.43
C ASP A 165 -0.04 -10.43 9.09
N LEU A 166 -0.33 -9.15 8.80
CA LEU A 166 -0.95 -8.71 7.55
C LEU A 166 -0.12 -9.05 6.32
N SER A 167 1.20 -8.86 6.39
CA SER A 167 2.13 -9.05 5.27
C SER A 167 2.69 -10.47 5.17
N ASN A 168 2.16 -11.41 5.93
CA ASN A 168 2.53 -12.81 5.78
C ASN A 168 1.89 -13.36 4.51
N PHE A 169 2.70 -13.81 3.55
CA PHE A 169 2.17 -14.41 2.33
C PHE A 169 2.27 -15.93 2.40
N ASP A 170 1.13 -16.57 2.69
CA ASP A 170 1.07 -17.98 3.08
C ASP A 170 1.58 -18.93 1.99
N SER A 171 1.40 -18.60 0.71
CA SER A 171 1.81 -19.45 -0.41
C SER A 171 3.33 -19.55 -0.61
N THR A 172 4.09 -18.52 -0.21
CA THR A 172 5.56 -18.51 -0.27
C THR A 172 6.23 -18.49 1.10
N GLN A 173 5.46 -18.58 2.19
CA GLN A 173 5.93 -18.47 3.57
C GLN A 173 6.85 -17.24 3.79
N SER A 174 6.58 -16.16 3.05
CA SER A 174 7.41 -14.96 3.04
C SER A 174 6.72 -13.86 3.81
N ASN A 175 7.46 -13.19 4.70
CA ASN A 175 6.97 -12.02 5.40
C ASN A 175 7.41 -10.75 4.66
N LEU A 176 6.45 -10.04 4.07
CA LEU A 176 6.67 -8.90 3.19
C LEU A 176 6.67 -7.55 3.95
N TYR A 177 6.96 -7.59 5.25
CA TYR A 177 7.10 -6.42 6.11
C TYR A 177 8.53 -5.87 6.08
N GLN A 178 8.65 -4.55 5.95
CA GLN A 178 9.90 -3.81 6.07
C GLN A 178 9.72 -2.63 7.01
N ALA A 179 10.68 -2.45 7.92
CA ALA A 179 10.74 -1.28 8.77
C ALA A 179 11.66 -0.21 8.14
N VAL A 180 11.22 1.04 8.14
CA VAL A 180 12.05 2.21 7.84
C VAL A 180 12.39 2.88 9.15
N ASN A 181 13.62 2.66 9.63
CA ASN A 181 14.07 3.20 10.90
C ASN A 181 14.07 4.73 10.88
N ALA A 182 13.64 5.34 11.99
CA ALA A 182 13.51 6.79 12.17
C ALA A 182 12.62 7.50 11.13
N GLY A 183 11.89 6.75 10.30
CA GLY A 183 11.22 7.32 9.12
C GLY A 183 12.22 7.97 8.15
N ASP A 184 13.45 7.50 8.05
CA ASP A 184 14.45 8.08 7.17
C ASP A 184 13.95 8.08 5.71
N ILE A 185 13.77 9.27 5.13
CA ILE A 185 13.19 9.44 3.79
C ILE A 185 14.07 8.86 2.69
N LYS A 186 15.39 8.84 2.89
CA LYS A 186 16.34 8.26 1.96
C LYS A 186 16.25 6.74 2.00
N MET A 187 16.19 6.15 3.20
CA MET A 187 15.97 4.71 3.36
C MET A 187 14.62 4.28 2.80
N PHE A 188 13.55 5.04 3.08
CA PHE A 188 12.24 4.81 2.48
C PHE A 188 12.33 4.82 0.95
N GLY A 189 12.95 5.85 0.38
CA GLY A 189 13.16 5.94 -1.06
C GLY A 189 13.91 4.76 -1.65
N GLN A 190 14.96 4.28 -0.97
CA GLN A 190 15.71 3.09 -1.39
C GLN A 190 14.85 1.82 -1.35
N GLN A 191 14.02 1.64 -0.32
CA GLN A 191 13.13 0.49 -0.21
C GLN A 191 12.04 0.51 -1.29
N VAL A 192 11.45 1.68 -1.54
CA VAL A 192 10.46 1.84 -2.61
C VAL A 192 11.11 1.58 -3.98
N ASP A 193 12.31 2.10 -4.24
CA ASP A 193 13.03 1.88 -5.51
C ASP A 193 13.43 0.40 -5.69
N ALA A 194 13.76 -0.31 -4.61
CA ALA A 194 14.06 -1.73 -4.64
C ALA A 194 12.80 -2.56 -4.94
N LEU A 195 11.67 -2.25 -4.27
CA LEU A 195 10.39 -2.91 -4.52
C LEU A 195 9.90 -2.67 -5.95
N ALA A 196 9.99 -1.43 -6.41
CA ALA A 196 9.74 -1.01 -7.78
C ALA A 196 10.54 -1.84 -8.80
N SER A 197 11.84 -2.01 -8.55
CA SER A 197 12.72 -2.79 -9.42
C SER A 197 12.35 -4.27 -9.41
N ALA A 198 12.10 -4.86 -8.24
CA ALA A 198 11.68 -6.25 -8.11
C ALA A 198 10.36 -6.54 -8.84
N ILE A 199 9.36 -5.64 -8.71
CA ILE A 199 8.08 -5.76 -9.44
C ILE A 199 8.32 -5.68 -10.95
N THR A 200 9.16 -4.74 -11.42
CA THR A 200 9.48 -4.61 -12.85
C THR A 200 10.16 -5.88 -13.39
N GLU A 201 11.10 -6.44 -12.63
CA GLU A 201 11.78 -7.70 -12.98
C GLU A 201 10.81 -8.88 -13.00
N GLN A 202 9.89 -8.95 -12.04
CA GLN A 202 8.84 -9.98 -12.00
C GLN A 202 7.87 -9.87 -13.18
N VAL A 203 7.47 -8.65 -13.57
CA VAL A 203 6.64 -8.43 -14.77
C VAL A 203 7.38 -8.86 -16.03
N LYS A 204 8.67 -8.53 -16.14
CA LYS A 204 9.51 -8.96 -17.26
C LYS A 204 9.64 -10.48 -17.32
N ALA A 205 9.88 -11.12 -16.18
CA ALA A 205 9.97 -12.57 -16.06
C ALA A 205 8.65 -13.24 -16.46
N ALA A 206 7.52 -12.78 -15.93
CA ALA A 206 6.19 -13.28 -16.28
C ALA A 206 5.86 -13.09 -17.78
N TYR A 207 6.22 -11.93 -18.35
CA TYR A 207 6.09 -11.67 -19.78
C TYR A 207 6.97 -12.60 -20.64
N MET A 208 8.12 -13.03 -20.12
CA MET A 208 9.01 -14.00 -20.75
C MET A 208 8.62 -15.46 -20.47
N GLY A 209 7.62 -15.73 -19.63
CA GLY A 209 7.08 -17.05 -19.33
C GLY A 209 7.55 -17.71 -18.02
N ASP A 210 8.24 -16.98 -17.14
CA ASP A 210 8.73 -17.48 -15.85
C ASP A 210 7.72 -17.24 -14.69
N ALA A 211 7.77 -18.07 -13.64
CA ALA A 211 6.91 -17.93 -12.47
C ALA A 211 7.29 -16.72 -11.60
N ALA A 212 6.32 -15.85 -11.29
CA ALA A 212 6.49 -14.68 -10.42
C ALA A 212 5.67 -14.78 -9.11
N ILE A 213 6.14 -14.14 -8.04
CA ILE A 213 5.39 -14.04 -6.77
C ILE A 213 4.07 -13.33 -7.04
N GLY A 214 2.94 -13.85 -6.54
CA GLY A 214 1.63 -13.21 -6.77
C GLY A 214 1.05 -13.42 -8.17
N SER A 215 1.63 -14.33 -8.97
CA SER A 215 0.97 -14.84 -10.17
C SER A 215 -0.34 -15.53 -9.79
N ALA A 216 -1.44 -15.19 -10.47
CA ALA A 216 -2.67 -15.96 -10.38
C ALA A 216 -2.39 -17.43 -10.73
N LEU A 217 -2.87 -18.35 -9.87
CA LEU A 217 -2.89 -19.78 -10.15
C LEU A 217 -3.95 -20.10 -11.22
#